data_AF-A0A7K4LHP3-F1
#
_entry.id   AF-A0A7K4LHP3-F1
#
_cell.length_a   1.000
_cell.length_b   1.000
_cell.length_c   1.000
_cell.angle_alpha   90.00
_cell.angle_beta   90.00
_cell.angle_gamma   90.00
#
_symmetry.space_group_name_H-M   'P 1'
#
loop_
_entity.id
_entity.type
_entity.pdbx_description
1 polymer ?
#
loop_
_entity_poly.entity_id
_entity_poly.type
_entity_poly.pdbx_seq_one_letter_code
_entity_poly.pdbx_strand_id
1 'polypeptide(L)'
;ENKHEEKAADPSGAREETPAVAAMGSKTWRELAAELKLFLWNPEERTCMGRTARSWGLILLFYLVFYTCLAGMFAFCMYVMLLTLSPYTPTYRDRVAPPGVMIRPHLNGFNIAFNVSQRSTWQPYVDNMHRFLQAYDDKVQEEKNIECVAGRYFIQGGPEDEEKKACRFRRSLLQSCSGIEDPTFGYSRGQPCILLKMNRV
;
A
#
# COMPACT_ATOMS: atom_id res chain seq x y z
N GLU A 1 77.99 24.81 -36.77
CA GLU A 1 77.72 26.21 -36.41
C GLU A 1 77.24 26.25 -34.97
N ASN A 2 78.11 26.48 -33.97
CA ASN A 2 78.57 27.79 -33.47
C ASN A 2 77.36 28.72 -33.20
N LYS A 3 77.12 29.29 -32.00
CA LYS A 3 78.06 29.68 -30.93
C LYS A 3 77.26 30.18 -29.70
N HIS A 4 77.75 29.81 -28.51
CA HIS A 4 77.98 30.58 -27.26
C HIS A 4 76.88 31.46 -26.62
N GLU A 5 76.50 31.25 -25.34
CA GLU A 5 77.20 31.60 -24.05
C GLU A 5 77.13 33.13 -23.75
N GLU A 6 77.01 33.69 -22.54
CA GLU A 6 77.08 33.24 -21.14
C GLU A 6 76.74 34.45 -20.21
N LYS A 7 76.19 34.18 -19.00
CA LYS A 7 76.41 34.86 -17.67
C LYS A 7 76.23 36.40 -17.51
N ALA A 8 76.04 36.99 -16.33
CA ALA A 8 76.24 36.65 -14.91
C ALA A 8 75.32 37.57 -14.04
N ALA A 9 74.68 37.11 -12.95
CA ALA A 9 75.12 37.15 -11.54
C ALA A 9 74.59 38.35 -10.69
N ASP A 10 74.01 37.95 -9.55
CA ASP A 10 73.44 38.60 -8.32
C ASP A 10 74.41 39.62 -7.61
N PRO A 11 74.11 40.34 -6.48
CA PRO A 11 72.99 40.26 -5.53
C PRO A 11 72.46 41.59 -4.90
N SER A 12 71.33 41.51 -4.17
CA SER A 12 71.14 42.04 -2.80
C SER A 12 69.67 42.35 -2.43
N GLY A 13 69.25 41.95 -1.22
CA GLY A 13 68.18 42.63 -0.48
C GLY A 13 66.99 41.76 -0.05
N ALA A 14 67.10 41.17 1.14
CA ALA A 14 66.04 40.47 1.87
C ALA A 14 64.77 41.30 2.11
N ARG A 15 63.58 40.65 2.17
CA ARG A 15 62.70 40.59 3.35
C ARG A 15 61.46 39.70 3.09
N GLU A 16 61.09 38.95 4.13
CA GLU A 16 59.87 38.16 4.29
C GLU A 16 58.57 38.89 3.89
N GLU A 17 57.56 38.12 3.48
CA GLU A 17 56.24 38.06 4.15
C GLU A 17 55.31 37.03 3.46
N THR A 18 55.09 35.90 4.13
CA THR A 18 53.87 35.08 3.94
C THR A 18 52.74 35.66 4.78
N PRO A 19 51.54 35.84 4.20
CA PRO A 19 50.32 35.49 4.92
C PRO A 19 49.30 34.84 3.98
N ALA A 20 48.28 34.12 4.41
CA ALA A 20 47.98 33.49 5.66
C ALA A 20 46.92 32.44 5.28
N VAL A 21 46.90 31.35 6.03
CA VAL A 21 45.87 30.32 6.00
C VAL A 21 44.49 30.98 6.01
N ALA A 22 43.69 30.74 4.97
CA ALA A 22 42.31 31.20 4.88
C ALA A 22 41.51 30.60 6.04
N ALA A 23 41.28 31.41 7.08
CA ALA A 23 40.41 31.08 8.18
C ALA A 23 38.97 31.02 7.66
N MET A 24 38.45 29.80 7.49
CA MET A 24 37.03 29.55 7.27
C MET A 24 36.30 29.85 8.58
N GLY A 25 35.99 31.13 8.81
CA GLY A 25 35.19 31.58 9.94
C GLY A 25 33.79 30.95 9.88
N SER A 26 33.35 30.37 11.00
CA SER A 26 31.99 29.82 11.11
C SER A 26 31.00 30.96 10.94
N LYS A 27 30.28 30.99 9.82
CA LYS A 27 29.25 32.00 9.55
C LYS A 27 28.25 32.02 10.72
N THR A 28 27.94 33.20 11.21
CA THR A 28 27.03 33.39 12.33
C THR A 28 25.62 32.97 11.88
N TRP A 29 24.82 32.29 12.71
CA TRP A 29 23.45 31.85 12.35
C TRP A 29 22.56 32.98 11.80
N ARG A 30 22.83 34.23 12.19
CA ARG A 30 22.18 35.43 11.66
C ARG A 30 22.59 35.75 10.22
N GLU A 31 23.83 35.50 9.85
CA GLU A 31 24.34 35.64 8.49
C GLU A 31 23.77 34.53 7.60
N LEU A 32 23.72 33.29 8.08
CA LEU A 32 23.04 32.19 7.37
C LEU A 32 21.55 32.46 7.18
N ALA A 33 20.85 32.96 8.21
CA ALA A 33 19.43 33.32 8.10
C ALA A 33 19.22 34.53 7.16
N ALA A 34 20.13 35.49 7.14
CA ALA A 34 20.10 36.61 6.21
C ALA A 34 20.38 36.16 4.76
N GLU A 35 21.37 35.30 4.54
CA GLU A 35 21.66 34.67 3.24
C GLU A 35 20.47 33.83 2.75
N LEU A 36 19.81 33.09 3.63
CA LEU A 36 18.64 32.28 3.29
C LEU A 36 17.41 33.14 3.02
N LYS A 37 17.26 34.28 3.71
CA LYS A 37 16.20 35.27 3.45
C LYS A 37 16.40 36.00 2.11
N LEU A 38 17.65 36.37 1.79
CA LEU A 38 18.03 36.95 0.49
C LEU A 38 17.90 35.93 -0.65
N PHE A 39 18.27 34.68 -0.40
CA PHE A 39 18.07 33.57 -1.34
C PHE A 39 16.57 33.32 -1.60
N LEU A 40 15.74 33.37 -0.56
CA LEU A 40 14.30 33.16 -0.67
C LEU A 40 13.61 34.33 -1.40
N TRP A 41 13.97 35.57 -1.05
CA TRP A 41 13.37 36.77 -1.64
C TRP A 41 14.38 37.92 -1.72
N ASN A 42 14.74 38.32 -2.95
CA ASN A 42 15.50 39.53 -3.20
C ASN A 42 14.55 40.68 -3.58
N PRO A 43 14.31 41.66 -2.68
CA PRO A 43 13.37 42.76 -2.92
C PRO A 43 13.84 43.78 -3.96
N GLU A 44 15.15 43.90 -4.23
CA GLU A 44 15.69 44.84 -5.23
C GLU A 44 15.43 44.35 -6.67
N GLU A 45 15.67 43.07 -6.92
CA GLU A 45 15.52 42.45 -8.25
C GLU A 45 14.13 41.81 -8.47
N ARG A 46 13.25 41.81 -7.45
CA ARG A 46 11.96 41.08 -7.41
C ARG A 46 12.10 39.60 -7.83
N THR A 47 13.17 38.96 -7.39
CA THR A 47 13.44 37.54 -7.67
C THR A 47 13.18 36.68 -6.43
N CYS A 48 12.55 35.52 -6.64
CA CYS A 48 12.32 34.52 -5.61
C CYS A 48 13.17 33.29 -5.96
N MET A 49 14.01 32.80 -5.04
CA MET A 49 14.90 31.65 -5.27
C MET A 49 15.73 31.77 -6.56
N GLY A 50 16.22 32.97 -6.87
CA GLY A 50 17.09 33.23 -8.02
C GLY A 50 16.38 33.33 -9.39
N ARG A 51 15.04 33.36 -9.46
CA ARG A 51 14.30 33.60 -10.71
C ARG A 51 13.25 34.70 -10.55
N THR A 52 12.98 35.43 -11.62
CA THR A 52 11.92 36.46 -11.66
C THR A 52 10.53 35.80 -11.56
N ALA A 53 9.55 36.47 -10.95
CA ALA A 53 8.17 35.99 -10.83
C ALA A 53 7.55 35.56 -12.19
N ARG A 54 7.92 36.23 -13.28
CA ARG A 54 7.52 35.86 -14.64
C ARG A 54 8.05 34.49 -15.09
N SER A 55 9.31 34.18 -14.76
CA SER A 55 9.91 32.89 -15.06
C SER A 55 9.26 31.78 -14.23
N TRP A 56 9.02 32.03 -12.94
CA TRP A 56 8.27 31.10 -12.08
C TRP A 56 6.87 30.81 -12.62
N GLY A 57 6.11 31.83 -13.04
CA GLY A 57 4.80 31.65 -13.65
C GLY A 57 4.87 30.81 -14.94
N LEU A 58 5.86 31.05 -15.80
CA LEU A 58 6.07 30.26 -17.02
C LEU A 58 6.45 28.79 -16.73
N ILE A 59 7.31 28.56 -15.73
CA ILE A 59 7.72 27.22 -15.31
C ILE A 59 6.53 26.47 -14.72
N LEU A 60 5.77 27.10 -13.83
CA LEU A 60 4.58 26.49 -13.23
C LEU A 60 3.51 26.20 -14.27
N LEU A 61 3.28 27.12 -15.21
CA LEU A 61 2.35 26.90 -16.32
C LEU A 61 2.82 25.74 -17.21
N PHE A 62 4.11 25.69 -17.54
CA PHE A 62 4.70 24.60 -18.30
C PHE A 62 4.48 23.25 -17.60
N TYR A 63 4.81 23.14 -16.31
CA TYR A 63 4.61 21.91 -15.55
C TYR A 63 3.14 21.55 -15.40
N LEU A 64 2.25 22.52 -15.20
CA LEU A 64 0.81 22.28 -15.15
C LEU A 64 0.31 21.66 -16.45
N VAL A 65 0.63 22.25 -17.61
CA VAL A 65 0.23 21.73 -18.91
C VAL A 65 0.88 20.37 -19.17
N PHE A 66 2.19 20.25 -18.93
CA PHE A 66 2.94 19.01 -19.14
C PHE A 66 2.37 17.85 -18.30
N TYR A 67 2.18 18.04 -17.00
CA TYR A 67 1.63 17.00 -16.13
C TYR A 67 0.15 16.72 -16.41
N THR A 68 -0.63 17.70 -16.87
CA THR A 68 -2.02 17.46 -17.30
C THR A 68 -2.05 16.58 -18.55
N CYS A 69 -1.21 16.84 -19.54
CA CYS A 69 -1.09 15.99 -20.73
C CYS A 69 -0.59 14.58 -20.38
N LEU A 70 0.40 14.47 -19.50
CA LEU A 70 0.93 13.19 -19.04
C LEU A 70 -0.13 12.37 -18.28
N ALA A 71 -0.85 13.01 -17.36
CA ALA A 71 -1.95 12.38 -16.62
C ALA A 71 -3.08 11.97 -17.56
N GLY A 72 -3.40 12.78 -18.57
CA GLY A 72 -4.40 12.46 -19.59
C GLY A 72 -4.02 11.24 -20.42
N MET A 73 -2.77 11.15 -20.89
CA MET A 73 -2.26 9.98 -21.63
C MET A 73 -2.29 8.73 -20.75
N PHE A 74 -1.86 8.82 -19.48
CA PHE A 74 -1.92 7.70 -18.55
C PHE A 74 -3.36 7.24 -18.29
N ALA A 75 -4.28 8.17 -18.03
CA ALA A 75 -5.69 7.88 -17.83
C ALA A 75 -6.32 7.24 -19.06
N PHE A 76 -5.98 7.71 -20.27
CA PHE A 76 -6.43 7.11 -21.52
C PHE A 76 -5.93 5.67 -21.68
N CYS A 77 -4.64 5.41 -21.44
CA CYS A 77 -4.10 4.04 -21.48
C CYS A 77 -4.79 3.12 -20.45
N MET A 78 -5.01 3.61 -19.23
CA MET A 78 -5.77 2.89 -18.20
C MET A 78 -7.21 2.62 -18.63
N TYR A 79 -7.88 3.60 -19.25
CA TYR A 79 -9.25 3.45 -19.75
C TYR A 79 -9.34 2.39 -20.85
N VAL A 80 -8.45 2.43 -21.84
CA VAL A 80 -8.38 1.40 -22.90
C VAL A 80 -8.13 0.02 -22.31
N MET A 81 -7.23 -0.11 -21.34
CA MET A 81 -7.01 -1.37 -20.64
C MET A 81 -8.28 -1.88 -19.95
N LEU A 82 -9.02 -1.01 -19.24
CA LEU A 82 -10.27 -1.39 -18.56
C LEU A 82 -11.36 -1.87 -19.54
N LEU A 83 -11.41 -1.33 -20.76
CA LEU A 83 -12.33 -1.79 -21.81
C LEU A 83 -12.04 -3.24 -22.26
N THR A 84 -10.81 -3.73 -22.07
CA THR A 84 -10.44 -5.11 -22.43
C THR A 84 -10.74 -6.12 -21.33
N LEU A 85 -11.17 -5.68 -20.15
CA LEU A 85 -11.45 -6.55 -19.01
C LEU A 85 -12.95 -6.89 -18.93
N SER A 86 -13.25 -8.17 -18.75
CA SER A 86 -14.61 -8.60 -18.40
C SER A 86 -14.89 -8.31 -16.91
N PRO A 87 -16.08 -7.79 -16.55
CA PRO A 87 -16.47 -7.61 -15.16
C PRO A 87 -16.78 -8.93 -14.44
N TYR A 88 -16.97 -10.04 -15.18
CA TYR A 88 -17.43 -11.32 -14.61
C TYR A 88 -16.31 -12.33 -14.40
N THR A 89 -15.27 -12.32 -15.24
CA THR A 89 -14.19 -13.30 -15.18
C THR A 89 -12.80 -12.66 -15.33
N PRO A 90 -11.84 -12.94 -14.42
CA PRO A 90 -10.48 -12.47 -14.59
C PRO A 90 -9.79 -13.16 -15.78
N THR A 91 -8.99 -12.39 -16.52
CA THR A 91 -8.26 -12.86 -17.71
C THR A 91 -7.22 -13.93 -17.38
N TYR A 92 -6.50 -13.78 -16.26
CA TYR A 92 -5.44 -14.70 -15.82
C TYR A 92 -5.74 -15.27 -14.45
N ARG A 93 -5.63 -16.60 -14.30
CA ARG A 93 -5.87 -17.36 -13.06
C ARG A 93 -4.71 -18.28 -12.66
N ASP A 94 -3.57 -18.17 -13.33
CA ASP A 94 -2.38 -19.00 -13.11
C ASP A 94 -1.80 -18.84 -11.69
N ARG A 95 -1.93 -17.65 -11.09
CA ARG A 95 -1.38 -17.34 -9.76
C ARG A 95 -2.26 -17.74 -8.58
N VAL A 96 -3.50 -18.17 -8.82
CA VAL A 96 -4.47 -18.51 -7.75
C VAL A 96 -4.69 -20.02 -7.59
N ALA A 97 -4.07 -20.83 -8.45
CA ALA A 97 -4.04 -22.28 -8.33
C ALA A 97 -2.71 -22.74 -7.70
N PRO A 98 -2.72 -23.68 -6.74
CA PRO A 98 -3.85 -24.37 -6.11
C PRO A 98 -4.57 -23.51 -5.04
N PRO A 99 -5.88 -23.74 -4.78
CA PRO A 99 -6.62 -22.97 -3.78
C PRO A 99 -6.06 -23.20 -2.37
N GLY A 100 -5.81 -22.11 -1.66
CA GLY A 100 -5.43 -22.16 -0.25
C GLY A 100 -6.59 -22.53 0.68
N VAL A 101 -6.24 -22.95 1.90
CA VAL A 101 -7.19 -23.20 3.00
C VAL A 101 -6.90 -22.21 4.13
N MET A 102 -7.95 -21.63 4.68
CA MET A 102 -7.90 -20.69 5.79
C MET A 102 -8.69 -21.24 6.97
N ILE A 103 -8.21 -20.97 8.18
CA ILE A 103 -8.92 -21.33 9.41
C ILE A 103 -9.71 -20.13 9.97
N ARG A 104 -10.80 -20.42 10.67
CA ARG A 104 -11.54 -19.46 11.50
C ARG A 104 -11.68 -20.03 12.92
N PRO A 105 -11.62 -19.19 13.97
CA PRO A 105 -11.58 -17.70 13.95
C PRO A 105 -10.22 -17.09 13.59
N HIS A 106 -10.25 -15.85 13.08
CA HIS A 106 -9.04 -15.10 12.71
C HIS A 106 -9.04 -13.73 13.40
N LEU A 107 -8.14 -13.57 14.38
CA LEU A 107 -7.94 -12.31 15.12
C LEU A 107 -6.52 -11.79 14.90
N ASN A 108 -5.54 -12.38 15.58
CA ASN A 108 -4.14 -11.92 15.57
C ASN A 108 -3.22 -13.01 14.99
N GLY A 109 -3.59 -13.52 13.81
CA GLY A 109 -2.89 -14.60 13.13
C GLY A 109 -3.55 -15.97 13.32
N PHE A 110 -2.74 -17.03 13.25
CA PHE A 110 -3.19 -18.43 13.32
C PHE A 110 -2.93 -19.09 14.68
N ASN A 111 -2.29 -18.38 15.62
CA ASN A 111 -2.10 -18.87 16.97
C ASN A 111 -3.37 -18.60 17.79
N ILE A 112 -3.99 -19.67 18.29
CA ILE A 112 -5.17 -19.62 19.15
C ILE A 112 -4.71 -19.97 20.56
N ALA A 113 -4.42 -18.93 21.34
CA ALA A 113 -4.05 -19.05 22.74
C ALA A 113 -5.14 -18.40 23.59
N PHE A 114 -5.70 -19.17 24.52
CA PHE A 114 -6.70 -18.72 25.48
C PHE A 114 -6.63 -19.55 26.76
N ASN A 115 -7.22 -19.01 27.83
CA ASN A 115 -7.37 -19.72 29.08
C ASN A 115 -8.86 -20.05 29.28
N VAL A 116 -9.18 -21.33 29.42
CA VAL A 116 -10.54 -21.84 29.56
C VAL A 116 -11.27 -21.16 30.73
N SER A 117 -10.58 -20.96 31.85
CA SER A 117 -11.13 -20.35 33.07
C SER A 117 -11.42 -18.86 32.91
N GLN A 118 -10.78 -18.16 31.96
CA GLN A 118 -10.93 -16.72 31.77
C GLN A 118 -11.72 -16.41 30.51
N ARG A 119 -13.03 -16.11 30.68
CA ARG A 119 -13.95 -15.78 29.57
C ARG A 119 -13.44 -14.67 28.66
N SER A 120 -12.84 -13.62 29.21
CA SER A 120 -12.31 -12.49 28.44
C SER A 120 -11.25 -12.90 27.41
N THR A 121 -10.53 -13.99 27.65
CA THR A 121 -9.49 -14.46 26.72
C THR A 121 -10.05 -15.15 25.49
N TRP A 122 -11.18 -15.87 25.63
CA TRP A 122 -11.76 -16.62 24.53
C TRP A 122 -12.99 -15.98 23.86
N GLN A 123 -13.66 -15.05 24.54
CA GLN A 123 -14.81 -14.33 24.00
C GLN A 123 -14.56 -13.71 22.62
N PRO A 124 -13.40 -13.09 22.32
CA PRO A 124 -13.15 -12.53 20.99
C PRO A 124 -13.16 -13.57 19.87
N TYR A 125 -12.72 -14.81 20.14
CA TYR A 125 -12.78 -15.92 19.17
C TYR A 125 -14.23 -16.33 18.90
N VAL A 126 -15.05 -16.44 19.94
CA VAL A 126 -16.47 -16.77 19.86
C VAL A 126 -17.25 -15.68 19.10
N ASP A 127 -16.98 -14.41 19.39
CA ASP A 127 -17.64 -13.29 18.71
C ASP A 127 -17.25 -13.23 17.22
N ASN A 128 -15.98 -13.52 16.89
CA ASN A 128 -15.51 -13.62 15.51
C ASN A 128 -16.24 -14.75 14.76
N MET A 129 -16.43 -15.89 15.42
CA MET A 129 -17.15 -17.05 14.89
C MET A 129 -18.63 -16.76 14.63
N HIS A 130 -19.33 -16.15 15.58
CA HIS A 130 -20.74 -15.74 15.38
C HIS A 130 -20.89 -14.73 14.26
N ARG A 131 -20.02 -13.71 14.21
CA ARG A 131 -20.02 -12.73 13.13
C ARG A 131 -19.77 -13.38 11.77
N PHE A 132 -18.87 -14.38 11.70
CA PHE A 132 -18.62 -15.11 10.47
C PHE A 132 -19.81 -15.97 10.03
N LEU A 133 -20.46 -16.66 10.97
CA LEU A 133 -21.58 -17.56 10.69
C LEU A 133 -22.93 -16.88 10.51
N GLN A 134 -23.07 -15.59 10.86
CA GLN A 134 -24.31 -14.82 10.70
C GLN A 134 -24.87 -14.85 9.26
N ALA A 135 -23.99 -14.83 8.25
CA ALA A 135 -24.42 -14.91 6.85
C ALA A 135 -24.92 -16.32 6.46
N TYR A 136 -24.62 -17.34 7.25
CA TYR A 136 -24.96 -18.74 7.01
C TYR A 136 -26.18 -19.21 7.82
N ASP A 137 -26.85 -18.31 8.56
CA ASP A 137 -28.07 -18.67 9.28
C ASP A 137 -29.12 -19.25 8.33
N ASP A 138 -29.74 -20.36 8.75
CA ASP A 138 -30.56 -21.21 7.88
C ASP A 138 -31.69 -20.44 7.18
N LYS A 139 -32.32 -19.47 7.88
CA LYS A 139 -33.36 -18.60 7.31
C LYS A 139 -32.83 -17.68 6.20
N VAL A 140 -31.69 -17.04 6.44
CA VAL A 140 -31.07 -16.12 5.46
C VAL A 140 -30.63 -16.89 4.21
N GLN A 141 -30.14 -18.11 4.41
CA GLN A 141 -29.72 -19.00 3.33
C GLN A 141 -30.91 -19.52 2.52
N GLU A 142 -32.04 -19.82 3.16
CA GLU A 142 -33.26 -20.28 2.49
C GLU A 142 -33.91 -19.18 1.64
N GLU A 143 -33.86 -17.92 2.08
CA GLU A 143 -34.40 -16.79 1.31
C GLU A 143 -33.55 -16.43 0.09
N LYS A 144 -32.22 -16.57 0.17
CA LYS A 144 -31.29 -16.09 -0.87
C LYS A 144 -30.81 -17.17 -1.85
N ASN A 145 -30.70 -18.40 -1.37
CA ASN A 145 -29.96 -19.48 -2.06
C ASN A 145 -30.84 -20.70 -2.30
N ILE A 146 -30.40 -21.56 -3.23
CA ILE A 146 -31.16 -22.74 -3.67
C ILE A 146 -30.51 -24.04 -3.23
N GLU A 147 -31.29 -25.11 -3.20
CA GLU A 147 -30.76 -26.45 -2.93
C GLU A 147 -29.98 -26.99 -4.13
N CYS A 148 -28.75 -27.43 -3.88
CA CYS A 148 -27.90 -28.04 -4.89
C CYS A 148 -27.67 -29.52 -4.58
N VAL A 149 -27.46 -30.30 -5.65
CA VAL A 149 -27.11 -31.72 -5.56
C VAL A 149 -25.62 -31.86 -5.18
N ALA A 150 -25.35 -32.59 -4.10
CA ALA A 150 -23.98 -32.83 -3.64
C ALA A 150 -23.16 -33.63 -4.67
N GLY A 151 -21.86 -33.29 -4.78
CA GLY A 151 -20.91 -34.02 -5.64
C GLY A 151 -21.01 -33.71 -7.14
N ARG A 152 -21.85 -32.75 -7.55
CA ARG A 152 -21.96 -32.31 -8.95
C ARG A 152 -21.66 -30.83 -9.07
N TYR A 153 -21.12 -30.43 -10.21
CA TYR A 153 -20.93 -29.02 -10.52
C TYR A 153 -22.27 -28.33 -10.72
N PHE A 154 -22.43 -27.16 -10.09
CA PHE A 154 -23.61 -26.32 -10.25
C PHE A 154 -23.34 -25.28 -11.35
N ILE A 155 -23.56 -25.68 -12.61
CA ILE A 155 -23.35 -24.84 -13.78
C ILE A 155 -24.67 -24.18 -14.16
N GLN A 156 -24.74 -22.85 -14.05
CA GLN A 156 -25.89 -22.05 -14.49
C GLN A 156 -25.58 -21.46 -15.86
N GLY A 157 -26.42 -21.80 -16.85
CA GLY A 157 -26.45 -21.13 -18.15
C GLY A 157 -27.11 -19.75 -18.07
N GLY A 158 -27.23 -19.09 -19.21
CA GLY A 158 -27.80 -17.74 -19.32
C GLY A 158 -26.74 -16.68 -19.63
N PRO A 159 -27.19 -15.43 -19.88
CA PRO A 159 -26.30 -14.27 -20.04
C PRO A 159 -25.38 -14.08 -18.82
N GLU A 160 -24.17 -13.53 -19.02
CA GLU A 160 -23.22 -13.33 -17.90
C GLU A 160 -23.68 -12.29 -16.89
N ASP A 161 -24.55 -11.36 -17.31
CA ASP A 161 -25.11 -10.27 -16.52
C ASP A 161 -26.26 -10.67 -15.60
N GLU A 162 -26.80 -11.88 -15.76
CA GLU A 162 -27.87 -12.36 -14.91
C GLU A 162 -27.37 -12.75 -13.52
N GLU A 163 -28.13 -12.38 -12.48
CA GLU A 163 -27.81 -12.75 -11.10
C GLU A 163 -27.91 -14.28 -10.88
N LYS A 164 -26.75 -14.93 -10.86
CA LYS A 164 -26.65 -16.36 -10.57
C LYS A 164 -26.96 -16.67 -9.10
N LYS A 165 -27.75 -17.72 -8.86
CA LYS A 165 -28.07 -18.20 -7.51
C LYS A 165 -26.93 -19.04 -6.95
N ALA A 166 -26.71 -18.98 -5.63
CA ALA A 166 -25.71 -19.82 -4.97
C ALA A 166 -26.35 -21.07 -4.35
N CYS A 167 -25.52 -22.09 -4.13
CA CYS A 167 -25.91 -23.27 -3.37
C CYS A 167 -26.00 -22.94 -1.89
N ARG A 168 -27.12 -23.31 -1.26
CA ARG A 168 -27.35 -23.09 0.16
C ARG A 168 -26.39 -23.91 1.02
N PHE A 169 -25.83 -23.28 2.05
CA PHE A 169 -25.08 -23.95 3.11
C PHE A 169 -25.76 -23.69 4.45
N ARG A 170 -26.27 -24.74 5.08
CA ARG A 170 -26.95 -24.62 6.38
C ARG A 170 -25.94 -24.59 7.52
N ARG A 171 -26.07 -23.62 8.41
CA ARG A 171 -25.26 -23.52 9.63
C ARG A 171 -25.43 -24.74 10.53
N SER A 172 -26.62 -25.34 10.53
CA SER A 172 -26.90 -26.60 11.23
C SER A 172 -26.04 -27.79 10.79
N LEU A 173 -25.46 -27.76 9.58
CA LEU A 173 -24.54 -28.80 9.10
C LEU A 173 -23.25 -28.88 9.94
N LEU A 174 -22.86 -27.78 10.58
CA LEU A 174 -21.69 -27.73 11.46
C LEU A 174 -21.93 -28.38 12.84
N GLN A 175 -23.13 -28.94 13.06
CA GLN A 175 -23.50 -29.66 14.29
C GLN A 175 -23.17 -28.83 15.54
N SER A 176 -22.47 -29.39 16.53
CA SER A 176 -22.11 -28.70 17.76
C SER A 176 -21.19 -27.48 17.56
N CYS A 177 -20.52 -27.38 16.41
CA CYS A 177 -19.72 -26.21 16.03
C CYS A 177 -20.51 -25.14 15.26
N SER A 178 -21.84 -25.31 15.16
CA SER A 178 -22.72 -24.31 14.55
C SER A 178 -22.88 -23.07 15.42
N GLY A 179 -22.72 -23.15 16.74
CA GLY A 179 -23.09 -22.05 17.64
C GLY A 179 -24.58 -22.00 17.99
N ILE A 180 -25.37 -22.97 17.52
CA ILE A 180 -26.80 -23.11 17.85
C ILE A 180 -26.96 -23.93 19.13
N GLU A 181 -26.36 -25.13 19.17
CA GLU A 181 -26.36 -26.00 20.35
C GLU A 181 -25.37 -25.50 21.41
N ASP A 182 -24.14 -25.18 20.98
CA ASP A 182 -23.09 -24.63 21.85
C ASP A 182 -22.70 -23.23 21.38
N PRO A 183 -23.22 -22.16 22.01
CA PRO A 183 -22.93 -20.78 21.61
C PRO A 183 -21.47 -20.38 21.86
N THR A 184 -20.70 -21.20 22.58
CA THR A 184 -19.27 -20.97 22.86
C THR A 184 -18.34 -21.73 21.93
N PHE A 185 -18.86 -22.50 20.96
CA PHE A 185 -18.06 -23.27 20.01
C PHE A 185 -16.98 -24.14 20.69
N GLY A 186 -17.29 -24.71 21.86
CA GLY A 186 -16.38 -25.53 22.65
C GLY A 186 -15.24 -24.80 23.38
N TYR A 187 -15.11 -23.48 23.24
CA TYR A 187 -14.07 -22.69 23.92
C TYR A 187 -14.21 -22.73 25.45
N SER A 188 -15.44 -22.78 25.97
CA SER A 188 -15.70 -22.88 27.42
C SER A 188 -15.29 -24.23 28.03
N ARG A 189 -15.16 -25.27 27.20
CA ARG A 189 -14.81 -26.65 27.61
C ARG A 189 -13.35 -27.01 27.32
N GLY A 190 -12.58 -26.10 26.74
CA GLY A 190 -11.21 -26.37 26.29
C GLY A 190 -11.11 -27.26 25.04
N GLN A 191 -12.22 -27.45 24.32
CA GLN A 191 -12.30 -28.20 23.06
C GLN A 191 -12.81 -27.28 21.94
N PRO A 192 -12.00 -26.30 21.50
CA PRO A 192 -12.47 -25.26 20.57
C PRO A 192 -12.73 -25.83 19.17
N CYS A 193 -13.81 -25.39 18.54
CA CYS A 193 -14.11 -25.67 17.15
C CYS A 193 -13.34 -24.72 16.22
N ILE A 194 -12.63 -25.29 15.23
CA ILE A 194 -11.95 -24.54 14.18
C ILE A 194 -12.63 -24.83 12.84
N LEU A 195 -13.07 -23.79 12.13
CA LEU A 195 -13.67 -23.96 10.81
C LEU A 195 -12.61 -23.86 9.73
N LEU A 196 -12.62 -24.84 8.83
CA LEU A 196 -11.81 -24.83 7.63
C LEU A 196 -12.60 -24.19 6.49
N LYS A 197 -12.00 -23.21 5.83
CA LYS A 197 -12.59 -22.51 4.68
C LYS A 197 -11.63 -22.60 3.50
N MET A 198 -12.09 -23.13 2.37
CA MET A 198 -11.37 -23.06 1.11
C MET A 198 -11.48 -21.65 0.50
N ASN A 199 -10.40 -21.19 -0.12
CA ASN A 199 -10.42 -19.94 -0.88
C ASN A 199 -11.22 -20.14 -2.18
N ARG A 200 -12.16 -19.22 -2.43
CA ARG A 200 -12.94 -19.19 -3.68
C ARG A 200 -12.01 -18.76 -4.83
N VAL A 201 -12.07 -19.47 -5.95
CA VAL A 201 -11.35 -19.22 -7.20
C VAL A 201 -12.34 -18.95 -8.33
#